data_AF-A0A7C4HIV6-F1
#
_entry.id   AF-A0A7C4HIV6-F1
#
_cell.length_a   1.000
_cell.length_b   1.000
_cell.length_c   1.000
_cell.angle_alpha   90.00
_cell.angle_beta   90.00
_cell.angle_gamma   90.00
#
_symmetry.space_group_name_H-M   'P 1'
#
loop_
_entity.id
_entity.type
_entity.pdbx_description
1 polymer ?
#
loop_
_entity_poly.entity_id
_entity_poly.type
_entity_poly.pdbx_seq_one_letter_code
_entity_poly.pdbx_strand_id
1 'polypeptide(L)'
;MNKTLLLIVCILSLMLLAALITFNIGPEARRRQRGTYRLFPRDTAHLFGWAGFLIFAVSASYSALKRGFPKNIKEWLLFHCATGILSIILVAFHIINKIQAPKPGYFLSFFALLLMTVIVVTGILGRYVKVKIIKDYWRILHVPLTLIFYFTLAFHILEKMNFLW
;
A
#
# COMPACT_ATOMS: atom_id res chain seq x y z
N MET A 1 13.74 -1.43 -22.11
CA MET A 1 13.47 -2.52 -21.15
C MET A 1 12.06 -3.07 -21.41
N ASN A 2 11.88 -4.39 -21.42
CA ASN A 2 10.55 -4.99 -21.60
C ASN A 2 9.63 -4.55 -20.44
N LYS A 3 8.44 -4.05 -20.77
CA LYS A 3 7.43 -3.56 -19.82
C LYS A 3 7.03 -4.64 -18.80
N THR A 4 6.91 -5.88 -19.23
CA THR A 4 6.64 -7.03 -18.36
C THR A 4 7.80 -7.30 -17.42
N LEU A 5 9.04 -7.22 -17.93
CA LEU A 5 10.24 -7.40 -17.11
C LEU A 5 10.33 -6.33 -16.02
N LEU A 6 10.03 -5.06 -16.34
CA LEU A 6 9.99 -3.99 -15.34
C LEU A 6 8.99 -4.28 -14.22
N LEU A 7 7.78 -4.73 -14.58
CA LEU A 7 6.74 -5.06 -13.59
C LEU A 7 7.18 -6.22 -12.69
N ILE A 8 7.75 -7.28 -13.28
CA ILE A 8 8.25 -8.44 -12.52
C ILE A 8 9.38 -8.01 -11.58
N VAL A 9 10.37 -7.27 -12.08
CA VAL A 9 11.47 -6.75 -11.25
C VAL A 9 10.94 -5.90 -10.11
N CYS A 10 9.98 -5.01 -10.38
CA CYS A 10 9.35 -4.20 -9.35
C CYS A 10 8.68 -5.05 -8.26
N ILE A 11 7.87 -6.05 -8.63
CA ILE A 11 7.22 -6.95 -7.68
C ILE A 11 8.25 -7.72 -6.84
N LEU A 12 9.26 -8.32 -7.49
CA LEU A 12 10.30 -9.07 -6.81
C LEU A 12 11.12 -8.18 -5.85
N SER A 13 11.43 -6.95 -6.25
CA SER A 13 12.09 -5.98 -5.37
C SER A 13 11.24 -5.62 -4.16
N LEU A 14 9.91 -5.45 -4.32
CA LEU A 14 9.00 -5.18 -3.22
C LEU A 14 8.87 -6.39 -2.28
N MET A 15 8.81 -7.61 -2.82
CA MET A 15 8.82 -8.83 -2.02
C MET A 15 10.12 -8.99 -1.23
N LEU A 16 11.26 -8.77 -1.87
CA LEU A 16 12.57 -8.79 -1.22
C LEU A 16 12.66 -7.74 -0.12
N LEU A 17 12.22 -6.51 -0.38
CA LEU A 17 12.23 -5.45 0.62
C LEU A 17 11.32 -5.79 1.81
N ALA A 18 10.11 -6.29 1.57
CA ALA A 18 9.23 -6.76 2.64
C ALA A 18 9.87 -7.90 3.45
N ALA A 19 10.55 -8.83 2.77
CA ALA A 19 11.26 -9.93 3.43
C ALA A 19 12.43 -9.41 4.29
N LEU A 20 13.24 -8.49 3.76
CA LEU A 20 14.32 -7.86 4.52
C LEU A 20 13.81 -7.15 5.76
N ILE A 21 12.68 -6.44 5.68
CA ILE A 21 12.08 -5.77 6.84
C ILE A 21 11.59 -6.79 7.89
N THR A 22 11.03 -7.92 7.46
CA THR A 22 10.29 -8.84 8.35
C THR A 22 11.08 -10.05 8.83
N PHE A 23 12.16 -10.43 8.16
CA PHE A 23 12.98 -11.59 8.51
C PHE A 23 14.37 -11.19 9.03
N ASN A 24 14.84 -9.96 8.79
CA ASN A 24 16.13 -9.48 9.31
C ASN A 24 16.01 -8.91 10.73
N ILE A 25 15.58 -9.75 11.69
CA ILE A 25 15.28 -9.32 13.05
C ILE A 25 16.38 -9.82 13.98
N GLY A 26 17.22 -8.88 14.43
CA GLY A 26 18.24 -9.14 15.44
C GLY A 26 17.65 -9.45 16.83
N PRO A 27 18.47 -9.98 17.75
CA PRO A 27 18.04 -10.37 19.10
C PRO A 27 17.44 -9.21 19.92
N GLU A 28 17.80 -7.97 19.62
CA GLU A 28 17.25 -6.78 20.28
C GLU A 28 15.77 -6.50 19.93
N ALA A 29 15.39 -6.64 18.67
CA ALA A 29 14.00 -6.47 18.25
C ALA A 29 13.11 -7.58 18.85
N ARG A 30 13.66 -8.79 19.03
CA ARG A 30 12.99 -9.88 19.78
C ARG A 30 12.83 -9.56 21.28
N ARG A 31 13.73 -8.76 21.86
CA ARG A 31 13.60 -8.24 23.23
C ARG A 31 12.51 -7.16 23.36
N ARG A 32 12.46 -6.20 22.41
CA ARG A 32 11.38 -5.18 22.37
C ARG A 32 9.99 -5.79 22.20
N GLN A 33 9.87 -6.93 21.51
CA GLN A 33 8.61 -7.68 21.40
C GLN A 33 8.04 -8.17 22.74
N ARG A 34 8.88 -8.32 23.79
CA ARG A 34 8.42 -8.69 25.14
C ARG A 34 7.93 -7.48 25.94
N GLY A 35 8.32 -6.27 25.55
CA GLY A 35 7.86 -5.04 26.17
C GLY A 35 6.50 -4.62 25.63
N THR A 36 5.58 -4.26 26.51
CA THR A 36 4.19 -3.88 26.20
C THR A 36 4.05 -2.51 25.50
N TYR A 37 5.14 -1.95 24.97
CA TYR A 37 5.11 -0.61 24.37
C TYR A 37 4.35 -0.63 23.05
N ARG A 38 3.19 0.02 23.04
CA ARG A 38 2.41 0.32 21.85
C ARG A 38 2.19 1.82 21.82
N LEU A 39 2.46 2.47 20.69
CA LEU A 39 2.17 3.88 20.49
C LEU A 39 0.64 4.12 20.51
N PHE A 40 -0.11 3.19 19.91
CA PHE A 40 -1.58 3.22 19.90
C PHE A 40 -2.18 1.91 20.44
N PRO A 41 -3.35 1.97 21.11
CA PRO A 41 -4.17 0.80 21.36
C PRO A 41 -4.48 0.04 20.06
N ARG A 42 -4.69 -1.28 20.17
CA ARG A 42 -4.92 -2.15 19.00
C ARG A 42 -6.10 -1.68 18.16
N ASP A 43 -7.21 -1.31 18.82
CA ASP A 43 -8.45 -0.94 18.15
C ASP A 43 -8.31 0.40 17.43
N THR A 44 -7.62 1.38 18.05
CA THR A 44 -7.29 2.65 17.41
C THR A 44 -6.41 2.46 16.17
N ALA A 45 -5.37 1.62 16.27
CA ALA A 45 -4.52 1.31 15.13
C ALA A 45 -5.31 0.63 13.99
N HIS A 46 -6.25 -0.26 14.31
CA HIS A 46 -7.12 -0.89 13.32
C HIS A 46 -8.11 0.08 12.69
N LEU A 47 -8.65 1.04 13.46
CA LEU A 47 -9.50 2.09 12.93
C LEU A 47 -8.78 2.90 11.83
N PHE A 48 -7.52 3.27 12.06
CA PHE A 48 -6.70 3.91 11.03
C PHE A 48 -6.53 3.03 9.78
N GLY A 49 -6.36 1.72 9.96
CA GLY A 49 -6.26 0.76 8.86
C GLY A 49 -7.54 0.71 8.01
N TRP A 50 -8.69 0.61 8.67
CA TRP A 50 -10.00 0.61 8.01
C TRP A 50 -10.30 1.94 7.31
N ALA A 51 -10.06 3.07 7.98
CA ALA A 51 -10.24 4.39 7.39
C ALA A 51 -9.34 4.58 6.16
N GLY A 52 -8.06 4.22 6.26
CA GLY A 52 -7.13 4.28 5.13
C GLY A 52 -7.55 3.38 3.97
N PHE A 53 -8.02 2.16 4.24
CA PHE A 53 -8.54 1.26 3.21
C PHE A 53 -9.78 1.83 2.51
N LEU A 54 -10.79 2.30 3.27
CA LEU A 54 -12.03 2.83 2.71
C LEU A 54 -11.77 4.07 1.85
N ILE A 55 -10.94 5.00 2.32
CA ILE A 55 -10.54 6.19 1.56
C ILE A 55 -9.81 5.78 0.27
N PHE A 56 -8.92 4.78 0.33
CA PHE A 56 -8.21 4.28 -0.85
C PHE A 56 -9.16 3.58 -1.85
N ALA A 57 -10.13 2.80 -1.36
CA ALA A 57 -11.14 2.15 -2.20
C ALA A 57 -12.05 3.17 -2.90
N VAL A 58 -12.51 4.20 -2.17
CA VAL A 58 -13.25 5.32 -2.75
C VAL A 58 -12.37 6.05 -3.77
N SER A 59 -11.09 6.25 -3.50
CA SER A 59 -10.15 6.85 -4.44
C SER A 59 -10.06 6.04 -5.75
N ALA A 60 -9.95 4.71 -5.68
CA ALA A 60 -9.87 3.85 -6.87
C ALA A 60 -11.15 3.85 -7.71
N SER A 61 -12.31 4.12 -7.09
CA SER A 61 -13.60 4.26 -7.79
C SER A 61 -13.59 5.39 -8.83
N TYR A 62 -12.63 6.34 -8.75
CA TYR A 62 -12.35 7.33 -9.80
C TYR A 62 -12.33 6.71 -11.21
N SER A 63 -11.72 5.54 -11.36
CA SER A 63 -11.59 4.90 -12.68
C SER A 63 -12.94 4.47 -13.27
N ALA A 64 -13.94 4.20 -12.43
CA ALA A 64 -15.32 3.97 -12.83
C ALA A 64 -16.07 5.30 -13.06
N LEU A 65 -15.94 6.24 -12.12
CA LEU A 65 -16.61 7.55 -12.17
C LEU A 65 -16.21 8.38 -13.39
N LYS A 66 -14.96 8.32 -13.84
CA LYS A 66 -14.48 9.03 -15.03
C LYS A 66 -15.23 8.62 -16.31
N ARG A 67 -15.79 7.41 -16.37
CA ARG A 67 -16.57 6.92 -17.51
C ARG A 67 -18.02 7.40 -17.47
N GLY A 68 -18.58 7.58 -16.27
CA GLY A 68 -19.97 8.04 -16.07
C GLY A 68 -20.15 9.55 -16.04
N PHE A 69 -19.17 10.31 -15.51
CA PHE A 69 -19.30 11.75 -15.23
C PHE A 69 -18.06 12.54 -15.70
N PRO A 70 -17.89 12.79 -17.01
CA PRO A 70 -16.67 13.38 -17.56
C PRO A 70 -16.47 14.86 -17.23
N LYS A 71 -17.54 15.60 -16.86
CA LYS A 71 -17.52 17.08 -16.72
C LYS A 71 -16.49 17.60 -15.70
N ASN A 72 -16.15 16.82 -14.66
CA ASN A 72 -15.27 17.26 -13.57
C ASN A 72 -13.98 16.41 -13.43
N ILE A 73 -13.49 15.83 -14.54
CA ILE A 73 -12.42 14.81 -14.47
C ILE A 73 -11.11 15.31 -13.84
N LYS A 74 -10.78 16.60 -13.98
CA LYS A 74 -9.57 17.21 -13.41
C LYS A 74 -9.64 17.33 -11.89
N GLU A 75 -10.81 17.69 -11.36
CA GLU A 75 -11.07 17.77 -9.91
C GLU A 75 -11.09 16.37 -9.30
N TRP A 76 -11.76 15.43 -9.95
CA TRP A 76 -11.77 14.03 -9.52
C TRP A 76 -10.36 13.41 -9.49
N LEU A 77 -9.49 13.78 -10.43
CA LEU A 77 -8.09 13.36 -10.41
C LEU A 77 -7.32 13.99 -9.24
N LEU A 78 -7.63 15.23 -8.85
CA LEU A 78 -7.10 15.85 -7.64
C LEU A 78 -7.52 15.11 -6.38
N PHE A 79 -8.82 14.83 -6.26
CA PHE A 79 -9.37 14.07 -5.17
C PHE A 79 -8.75 12.67 -5.08
N HIS A 80 -8.60 11.98 -6.21
CA HIS A 80 -7.95 10.66 -6.29
C HIS A 80 -6.51 10.69 -5.71
N CYS A 81 -5.68 11.63 -6.15
CA CYS A 81 -4.31 11.76 -5.63
C CYS A 81 -4.29 12.11 -4.14
N ALA A 82 -5.10 13.09 -3.71
CA ALA A 82 -5.13 13.56 -2.32
C ALA A 82 -5.59 12.46 -1.36
N THR A 83 -6.65 11.74 -1.71
CA THR A 83 -7.15 10.60 -0.94
C THR A 83 -6.15 9.44 -0.91
N GLY A 84 -5.42 9.19 -2.01
CA GLY A 84 -4.34 8.20 -2.03
C GLY A 84 -3.23 8.51 -1.01
N ILE A 85 -2.76 9.77 -0.97
CA ILE A 85 -1.75 10.23 0.00
C ILE A 85 -2.28 10.09 1.43
N LEU A 86 -3.48 10.59 1.69
CA LEU A 86 -4.12 10.51 3.01
C LEU A 86 -4.25 9.05 3.48
N SER A 87 -4.61 8.15 2.56
CA SER A 87 -4.75 6.73 2.87
C SER A 87 -3.43 6.11 3.32
N ILE A 88 -2.30 6.45 2.67
CA ILE A 88 -0.97 5.98 3.10
C ILE A 88 -0.65 6.48 4.50
N ILE A 89 -0.93 7.75 4.80
CA ILE A 89 -0.66 8.33 6.13
C ILE A 89 -1.43 7.56 7.20
N LEU A 90 -2.70 7.26 6.98
CA LEU A 90 -3.51 6.49 7.92
C LEU A 90 -3.02 5.04 8.06
N VAL A 91 -2.67 4.38 6.94
CA VAL A 91 -2.11 3.02 6.99
C VAL A 91 -0.74 3.00 7.67
N ALA A 92 0.07 4.06 7.55
CA ALA A 92 1.33 4.21 8.28
C ALA A 92 1.10 4.24 9.79
N PHE A 93 0.08 4.98 10.27
CA PHE A 93 -0.34 4.93 11.67
C PHE A 93 -0.85 3.54 12.09
N HIS A 94 -1.57 2.83 11.23
CA HIS A 94 -2.00 1.46 11.50
C HIS A 94 -0.82 0.51 11.77
N ILE A 95 0.28 0.65 11.02
CA ILE A 95 1.44 -0.26 11.13
C ILE A 95 2.54 0.25 12.06
N ILE A 96 2.43 1.44 12.66
CA ILE A 96 3.54 2.06 13.40
C ILE A 96 4.02 1.18 14.57
N ASN A 97 3.08 0.53 15.27
CA ASN A 97 3.37 -0.44 16.33
C ASN A 97 4.12 -1.68 15.78
N LYS A 98 3.85 -2.08 14.53
CA LYS A 98 4.52 -3.22 13.87
C LYS A 98 5.92 -2.85 13.37
N ILE A 99 6.16 -1.60 13.00
CA ILE A 99 7.49 -1.09 12.59
C ILE A 99 8.47 -1.12 13.76
N GLN A 100 8.01 -0.83 14.98
CA GLN A 100 8.86 -0.84 16.18
C GLN A 100 9.36 -2.23 16.57
N ALA A 101 8.63 -3.27 16.15
CA ALA A 101 8.89 -4.67 16.49
C ALA A 101 8.46 -5.61 15.35
N PRO A 102 9.14 -5.55 14.17
CA PRO A 102 8.77 -6.37 13.03
C PRO A 102 8.89 -7.85 13.38
N LYS A 103 8.07 -8.70 12.76
CA LYS A 103 8.14 -10.17 12.85
C LYS A 103 7.86 -10.80 11.50
N PRO A 104 8.30 -12.05 11.25
CA PRO A 104 8.04 -12.75 9.99
C PRO A 104 6.56 -12.79 9.60
N GLY A 105 5.67 -13.00 10.57
CA GLY A 105 4.21 -13.01 10.37
C GLY A 105 3.57 -11.64 10.02
N TYR A 106 4.38 -10.59 9.82
CA TYR A 106 3.94 -9.30 9.30
C TYR A 106 4.29 -9.08 7.82
N PHE A 107 4.85 -10.08 7.14
CA PHE A 107 5.23 -9.98 5.72
C PHE A 107 4.14 -9.35 4.85
N LEU A 108 2.91 -9.87 4.89
CA LEU A 108 1.79 -9.34 4.10
C LEU A 108 1.44 -7.89 4.47
N SER A 109 1.54 -7.49 5.74
CA SER A 109 1.30 -6.09 6.15
C SER A 109 2.31 -5.13 5.52
N PHE A 110 3.60 -5.47 5.56
CA PHE A 110 4.65 -4.63 4.98
C PHE A 110 4.61 -4.66 3.45
N PHE A 111 4.37 -5.82 2.85
CA PHE A 111 4.22 -5.93 1.40
C PHE A 111 3.03 -5.10 0.87
N ALA A 112 1.88 -5.14 1.55
CA ALA A 112 0.73 -4.31 1.21
C ALA A 112 1.03 -2.80 1.35
N LEU A 113 1.70 -2.37 2.42
CA LEU A 113 2.13 -0.98 2.59
C LEU A 113 3.06 -0.54 1.45
N LEU A 114 4.06 -1.35 1.11
CA LEU A 114 5.03 -1.04 0.06
C LEU A 114 4.35 -0.95 -1.31
N LEU A 115 3.45 -1.89 -1.62
CA LEU A 115 2.62 -1.83 -2.83
C LEU A 115 1.82 -0.52 -2.87
N MET A 116 1.08 -0.20 -1.80
CA MET A 116 0.29 1.03 -1.71
C MET A 116 1.16 2.28 -1.92
N THR A 117 2.34 2.30 -1.32
CA THR A 117 3.33 3.39 -1.46
C THR A 117 3.73 3.57 -2.91
N VAL A 118 4.14 2.49 -3.59
CA VAL A 118 4.51 2.55 -5.01
C VAL A 118 3.32 2.95 -5.88
N ILE A 119 2.11 2.46 -5.60
CA ILE A 119 0.89 2.83 -6.35
C ILE A 119 0.65 4.33 -6.25
N VAL A 120 0.64 4.91 -5.05
CA VAL A 120 0.38 6.35 -4.88
C VAL A 120 1.51 7.18 -5.49
N VAL A 121 2.77 6.83 -5.26
CA VAL A 121 3.92 7.54 -5.86
C VAL A 121 3.84 7.49 -7.38
N THR A 122 3.61 6.32 -7.98
CA THR A 122 3.46 6.20 -9.45
C THR A 122 2.23 6.93 -9.99
N GLY A 123 1.15 7.03 -9.21
CA GLY A 123 -0.04 7.81 -9.57
C GLY A 123 0.23 9.32 -9.57
N ILE A 124 0.95 9.82 -8.57
CA ILE A 124 1.41 11.22 -8.51
C ILE A 124 2.36 11.51 -9.67
N LEU A 125 3.36 10.65 -9.89
CA LEU A 125 4.32 10.82 -10.99
C LEU A 125 3.63 10.80 -12.35
N GLY A 126 2.71 9.86 -12.59
CA GLY A 126 1.94 9.76 -13.84
C GLY A 126 1.09 11.00 -14.14
N ARG A 127 0.72 11.77 -13.11
CA ARG A 127 -0.02 13.01 -13.25
C ARG A 127 0.86 14.24 -13.46
N TYR A 128 1.85 14.44 -12.61
CA TYR A 128 2.61 15.69 -12.54
C TYR A 128 3.87 15.69 -13.41
N VAL A 129 4.44 14.52 -13.68
CA VAL A 129 5.68 14.42 -14.45
C VAL A 129 5.38 14.27 -15.94
N LYS A 130 5.83 15.25 -16.73
CA LYS A 130 5.60 15.31 -18.19
C LYS A 130 6.63 14.53 -19.02
N VAL A 131 7.53 13.78 -18.37
CA VAL A 131 8.54 12.97 -19.06
C VAL A 131 7.85 11.82 -19.78
N LYS A 132 8.06 11.72 -21.10
CA LYS A 132 7.43 10.71 -21.98
C LYS A 132 7.60 9.29 -21.45
N ILE A 133 8.81 8.94 -21.01
CA ILE A 133 9.11 7.62 -20.43
C ILE A 133 8.20 7.35 -19.22
N ILE A 134 8.10 8.27 -18.26
CA ILE A 134 7.22 8.05 -17.09
C ILE A 134 5.76 7.89 -17.53
N LYS A 135 5.30 8.68 -18.51
CA LYS A 135 3.94 8.58 -19.06
C LYS A 135 3.66 7.25 -19.79
N ASP A 136 4.67 6.62 -20.37
CA ASP A 136 4.52 5.35 -21.08
C ASP A 136 4.52 4.13 -20.15
N TYR A 137 5.21 4.22 -19.00
CA TYR A 137 5.36 3.13 -18.04
C TYR A 137 4.44 3.23 -16.82
N TRP A 138 3.94 4.43 -16.44
CA TRP A 138 3.13 4.57 -15.22
C TRP A 138 1.90 3.67 -15.23
N ARG A 139 1.16 3.57 -16.35
CA ARG A 139 -0.08 2.79 -16.41
C ARG A 139 0.16 1.30 -16.23
N ILE A 140 1.33 0.83 -16.68
CA ILE A 140 1.75 -0.57 -16.64
C ILE A 140 2.20 -0.98 -15.24
N LEU A 141 2.72 -0.05 -14.46
CA LEU A 141 3.02 -0.29 -13.05
C LEU A 141 1.77 -0.07 -12.20
N HIS A 142 1.16 1.10 -12.29
CA HIS A 142 0.10 1.55 -11.41
C HIS A 142 -1.12 0.63 -11.43
N VAL A 143 -1.63 0.23 -12.60
CA VAL A 143 -2.87 -0.56 -12.70
C VAL A 143 -2.67 -2.00 -12.21
N PRO A 144 -1.69 -2.79 -12.68
CA PRO A 144 -1.48 -4.14 -12.19
C PRO A 144 -1.08 -4.19 -10.71
N LEU A 145 -0.24 -3.27 -10.24
CA LEU A 145 0.12 -3.20 -8.82
C LEU A 145 -1.11 -2.91 -7.95
N THR A 146 -2.04 -2.06 -8.41
CA THR A 146 -3.31 -1.82 -7.70
C THR A 146 -4.14 -3.09 -7.56
N LEU A 147 -4.21 -3.92 -8.61
CA LEU A 147 -4.90 -5.21 -8.53
C LEU A 147 -4.22 -6.15 -7.52
N ILE A 148 -2.89 -6.29 -7.61
CA ILE A 148 -2.10 -7.12 -6.69
C ILE A 148 -2.28 -6.63 -5.24
N PHE A 149 -2.33 -5.32 -5.02
CA PHE A 149 -2.59 -4.73 -3.72
C PHE A 149 -3.94 -5.16 -3.16
N TYR A 150 -5.02 -5.10 -3.94
CA TYR A 150 -6.35 -5.54 -3.46
C TYR A 150 -6.38 -7.02 -3.10
N PHE A 151 -5.77 -7.90 -3.91
CA PHE A 151 -5.65 -9.31 -3.57
C PHE A 151 -4.84 -9.52 -2.30
N THR A 152 -3.66 -8.89 -2.21
CA THR A 152 -2.78 -8.96 -1.04
C THR A 152 -3.51 -8.48 0.22
N LEU A 153 -4.26 -7.38 0.13
CA LEU A 153 -5.02 -6.84 1.24
C LEU A 153 -6.18 -7.75 1.66
N ALA A 154 -6.89 -8.34 0.69
CA ALA A 154 -7.94 -9.32 0.99
C ALA A 154 -7.37 -10.53 1.74
N PHE A 155 -6.27 -11.11 1.25
CA PHE A 155 -5.57 -12.19 1.95
C PHE A 155 -5.08 -11.76 3.33
N HIS A 156 -4.56 -10.54 3.47
CA HIS A 156 -4.13 -10.01 4.76
C HIS A 156 -5.29 -9.92 5.77
N ILE A 157 -6.46 -9.44 5.35
CA ILE A 157 -7.65 -9.34 6.20
C ILE A 157 -8.13 -10.74 6.58
N LEU A 158 -8.28 -11.64 5.61
CA LEU A 158 -8.74 -13.01 5.84
C LEU A 158 -7.83 -13.79 6.80
N GLU A 159 -6.50 -13.66 6.64
CA GLU A 159 -5.52 -14.23 7.57
C GLU A 159 -5.75 -13.70 9.00
N LYS A 160 -5.95 -12.38 9.17
CA LYS A 160 -6.08 -11.78 10.51
C LYS A 160 -7.43 -12.02 11.16
N MET A 161 -8.43 -12.43 10.38
CA MET A 161 -9.73 -12.89 10.89
C MET A 161 -9.74 -14.39 11.21
N ASN A 162 -8.60 -15.09 11.06
CA ASN A 162 -8.50 -16.55 11.21
C ASN A 162 -9.46 -17.33 10.29
N PHE A 163 -9.78 -16.78 9.12
CA PHE A 163 -10.60 -17.50 8.12
C PHE A 163 -9.79 -18.49 7.28
N LEU A 164 -8.47 -18.36 7.27
CA LEU A 164 -7.60 -19.21 6.47
C LEU A 164 -6.96 -20.34 7.29
N TRP A 165 -6.94 -20.25 8.62
CA TRP A 165 -6.46 -21.27 9.57
C TRP A 165 -6.71 -20.82 11.01
#